data_AF-A0AA38SA36-F1
#
_entry.id   AF-A0AA38SA36-F1
#
_cell.length_a   1.000
_cell.length_b   1.000
_cell.length_c   1.000
_cell.angle_alpha   90.00
_cell.angle_beta   90.00
_cell.angle_gamma   90.00
#
_symmetry.space_group_name_H-M   'P 1'
#
loop_
_entity.id
_entity.type
_entity.pdbx_description
1 polymer ?
#
loop_
_entity_poly.entity_id
_entity_poly.type
_entity_poly.pdbx_seq_one_letter_code
_entity_poly.pdbx_strand_id
1 'polypeptide(L)'
;MRLVVVDPDNEGEVFAYGKWEVYPDGRPDLDKLRKLRKLCKPTDPADKEVDQYGHLREVTREYSCSRNGGEMGKRPHLLLALLVTASEHRRRGAGSLIVKWGIKMSEATGLPCYLQA
;
A
#
# COMPACT_ATOMS: atom_id res chain seq x y z
N MET A 1 -0.13 6.76 8.57
CA MET A 1 -1.47 6.71 9.19
C MET A 1 -2.14 5.36 8.96
N ARG A 2 -2.92 4.87 9.92
CA ARG A 2 -3.69 3.62 9.83
C ARG A 2 -5.17 3.94 9.88
N LEU A 3 -5.96 3.27 9.04
CA LEU A 3 -7.41 3.39 8.98
C LEU A 3 -8.01 2.01 9.15
N VAL A 4 -9.10 1.96 9.90
CA VAL A 4 -9.95 0.78 10.04
C VAL A 4 -11.35 1.18 9.63
N VAL A 5 -12.07 0.26 8.99
CA VAL A 5 -13.51 0.37 8.76
C VAL A 5 -14.17 -0.66 9.68
N VAL A 6 -15.09 -0.17 10.50
CA VAL A 6 -15.82 -0.94 11.52
C VAL A 6 -17.27 -1.12 11.11
N ASP A 7 -17.89 -2.21 11.56
CA ASP A 7 -19.31 -2.47 11.36
C ASP A 7 -20.13 -1.66 12.37
N PRO A 8 -21.03 -0.77 11.92
CA PRO A 8 -21.90 -0.04 12.85
C PRO A 8 -22.84 -0.98 13.62
N ASP A 9 -23.20 -2.13 13.05
CA ASP A 9 -24.07 -3.11 13.71
C ASP A 9 -23.29 -4.08 14.61
N ASN A 10 -21.94 -4.06 14.52
CA ASN A 10 -21.04 -4.94 15.24
C ASN A 10 -19.75 -4.17 15.59
N GLU A 11 -19.87 -3.20 16.52
CA GLU A 11 -18.85 -2.16 16.80
C GLU A 11 -17.44 -2.66 17.16
N GLY A 12 -17.23 -3.97 17.34
CA GLY A 12 -15.92 -4.60 17.57
C GLY A 12 -15.26 -5.24 16.34
N GLU A 13 -15.97 -5.38 15.22
CA GLU A 13 -15.47 -6.10 14.04
C GLU A 13 -14.89 -5.14 13.01
N VAL A 14 -13.56 -5.20 12.82
CA VAL A 14 -12.87 -4.50 11.75
C VAL A 14 -12.88 -5.36 10.49
N PHE A 15 -13.60 -4.93 9.46
CA PHE A 15 -13.69 -5.68 8.21
C PHE A 15 -12.84 -5.12 7.07
N ALA A 16 -12.25 -3.93 7.23
CA ALA A 16 -11.22 -3.44 6.33
C ALA A 16 -10.14 -2.63 7.04
N TYR A 17 -8.92 -2.73 6.51
CA TYR A 17 -7.75 -2.03 7.01
C TYR A 17 -7.00 -1.34 5.88
N GLY A 18 -6.56 -0.11 6.13
CA GLY A 18 -5.78 0.71 5.21
C GLY A 18 -4.56 1.32 5.87
N LYS A 19 -3.42 1.31 5.19
CA LYS A 19 -2.21 2.04 5.61
C LYS A 19 -1.85 3.11 4.58
N TRP A 20 -2.05 4.36 4.95
CA TRP A 20 -1.55 5.51 4.20
C TRP A 20 -0.21 5.96 4.76
N GLU A 21 0.78 6.16 3.90
CA GLU A 21 2.08 6.71 4.24
C GLU A 21 2.18 8.13 3.67
N VAL A 22 2.71 9.06 4.46
CA VAL A 22 2.81 10.48 4.10
C VAL A 22 4.29 10.83 3.99
N TYR A 23 4.67 11.34 2.83
CA TYR A 23 6.04 11.70 2.50
C TYR A 23 6.07 13.17 2.05
N PRO A 24 6.10 14.13 2.98
CA PRO A 24 6.03 15.57 2.63
C PRO A 24 7.25 16.05 1.85
N ASP A 25 8.40 15.38 1.99
CA ASP A 25 9.67 15.72 1.32
C ASP A 25 10.17 14.58 0.42
N GLY A 26 9.28 13.61 0.11
CA GLY A 26 9.67 12.34 -0.50
C GLY A 26 10.12 11.28 0.52
N ARG A 27 10.54 10.12 0.01
CA ARG A 27 10.93 8.95 0.82
C ARG A 27 12.25 9.25 1.56
N PRO A 28 12.28 9.22 2.90
CA PRO A 28 13.53 9.39 3.65
C PRO A 28 14.47 8.18 3.48
N ASP A 29 13.92 7.01 3.17
CA ASP A 29 14.62 5.75 2.96
C ASP A 29 14.94 5.47 1.48
N LEU A 30 14.84 6.49 0.60
CA LEU A 30 14.95 6.33 -0.84
C LEU A 30 16.27 5.66 -1.29
N ASP A 31 17.40 6.05 -0.71
CA ASP A 31 18.70 5.47 -1.07
C ASP A 31 18.82 4.02 -0.61
N LYS A 32 18.22 3.67 0.53
CA LYS A 32 18.10 2.28 0.98
C LYS A 32 17.24 1.48 0.01
N LEU A 33 16.10 2.02 -0.42
CA LEU A 33 15.22 1.37 -1.40
C LEU A 33 15.89 1.20 -2.76
N ARG A 34 16.69 2.16 -3.22
CA ARG A 34 17.48 2.05 -4.46
C ARG A 34 18.54 0.96 -4.37
N LYS A 35 19.24 0.86 -3.24
CA LYS A 35 20.20 -0.22 -2.98
C LYS A 35 19.50 -1.58 -2.92
N LEU A 36 18.36 -1.66 -2.24
CA LEU A 36 17.53 -2.86 -2.19
C LEU A 36 17.00 -3.24 -3.57
N ARG A 37 16.64 -2.29 -4.43
CA ARG A 37 16.27 -2.55 -5.82
C ARG A 37 17.42 -3.18 -6.61
N LYS A 38 18.65 -2.71 -6.41
CA LYS A 38 19.84 -3.35 -7.01
C LYS A 38 20.08 -4.76 -6.45
N LEU A 39 19.61 -5.02 -5.24
CA LEU A 39 19.68 -6.31 -4.54
C LEU A 39 18.40 -7.15 -4.68
N CYS A 40 17.41 -6.72 -5.47
CA CYS A 40 16.18 -7.47 -5.69
C CYS A 40 16.53 -8.74 -6.46
N LYS A 41 16.94 -9.77 -5.72
CA LYS A 41 17.11 -11.11 -6.25
C LYS A 41 15.73 -11.67 -6.61
N PRO A 42 15.63 -12.60 -7.56
CA PRO A 42 14.41 -13.40 -7.74
C PRO A 42 13.95 -13.95 -6.39
N THR A 43 12.64 -13.98 -6.17
CA THR A 43 12.09 -14.53 -4.92
C THR A 43 12.51 -16.00 -4.81
N ASP A 44 12.91 -16.46 -3.63
CA ASP A 44 13.27 -17.87 -3.42
C ASP A 44 12.07 -18.75 -3.85
N PRO A 45 12.26 -19.84 -4.60
CA PRO A 45 11.16 -20.75 -4.93
C PRO A 45 10.34 -21.17 -3.69
N ALA A 46 10.98 -21.36 -2.53
CA ALA A 46 10.28 -21.68 -1.29
C ALA A 46 9.32 -20.57 -0.83
N ASP A 47 9.67 -19.30 -1.06
CA ASP A 47 8.82 -18.15 -0.74
C ASP A 47 7.62 -18.03 -1.72
N LYS A 48 7.70 -18.67 -2.90
CA LYS A 48 6.62 -18.70 -3.90
C LYS A 48 5.60 -19.80 -3.63
N GLU A 49 5.97 -20.87 -2.93
CA GLU A 49 5.09 -22.00 -2.65
C GLU A 49 4.31 -21.87 -1.33
N VAL A 50 4.43 -20.73 -0.63
CA VAL A 50 3.71 -20.45 0.62
C VAL A 50 2.19 -20.46 0.41
N ASP A 51 1.72 -19.94 -0.73
CA ASP A 51 0.32 -19.98 -1.14
C ASP A 51 0.16 -19.76 -2.65
N GLN A 52 -1.09 -19.83 -3.14
CA GLN A 52 -1.46 -19.57 -4.53
C GLN A 52 -1.09 -18.15 -5.03
N TYR A 53 -0.65 -17.24 -4.16
CA TYR A 53 -0.32 -15.86 -4.50
C TYR A 53 1.19 -15.60 -4.58
N GLY A 54 2.06 -16.62 -4.44
CA GLY A 54 3.51 -16.43 -4.47
C GLY A 54 4.03 -15.70 -5.72
N HIS A 55 3.50 -16.04 -6.90
CA HIS A 55 3.89 -15.35 -8.14
C HIS A 55 3.41 -13.88 -8.16
N LEU A 56 2.21 -13.61 -7.65
CA LEU A 56 1.69 -12.25 -7.52
C LEU A 56 2.57 -11.42 -6.57
N ARG A 57 2.97 -11.99 -5.42
CA ARG A 57 3.87 -11.34 -4.45
C ARG A 57 5.21 -10.97 -5.07
N GLU A 58 5.79 -11.83 -5.92
CA GLU A 58 7.04 -11.53 -6.63
C GLU A 58 6.88 -10.33 -7.57
N VAL A 59 5.86 -10.32 -8.42
CA VAL A 59 5.59 -9.22 -9.37
C VAL A 59 5.29 -7.92 -8.62
N THR A 60 4.48 -7.97 -7.56
CA THR A 60 4.18 -6.81 -6.71
C THR A 60 5.44 -6.28 -6.03
N ARG A 61 6.35 -7.15 -5.59
CA ARG A 61 7.63 -6.75 -4.98
C ARG A 61 8.52 -6.01 -6.00
N GLU A 62 8.67 -6.55 -7.20
CA GLU A 62 9.45 -5.92 -8.26
C GLU A 62 8.88 -4.56 -8.66
N TYR A 63 7.55 -4.47 -8.83
CA TYR A 63 6.85 -3.24 -9.14
C TYR A 63 7.02 -2.19 -8.03
N SER A 64 6.84 -2.62 -6.78
CA SER A 64 6.99 -1.78 -5.59
C SER A 64 8.42 -1.25 -5.46
N CYS A 65 9.44 -2.11 -5.56
CA CYS A 65 10.85 -1.70 -5.48
C CYS A 65 11.22 -0.71 -6.60
N SER A 66 10.66 -0.88 -7.79
CA SER A 66 10.92 -0.01 -8.94
C SER A 66 10.30 1.38 -8.78
N ARG A 67 9.05 1.45 -8.33
CA ARG A 67 8.29 2.71 -8.19
C ARG A 67 8.63 3.45 -6.90
N ASN A 68 8.73 2.73 -5.77
CA ASN A 68 9.04 3.31 -4.46
C ASN A 68 10.49 3.81 -4.38
N GLY A 69 11.43 3.13 -5.06
CA GLY A 69 12.83 3.56 -5.21
C GLY A 69 13.08 4.52 -6.39
N GLY A 70 12.05 4.84 -7.17
CA GLY A 70 12.13 5.57 -8.45
C GLY A 70 11.81 7.07 -8.34
N GLU A 71 11.31 7.65 -9.44
CA GLU A 71 10.98 9.09 -9.51
C GLU A 71 9.87 9.49 -8.55
N MET A 72 8.86 8.64 -8.34
CA MET A 72 7.79 8.88 -7.37
C MET A 72 8.36 9.06 -5.96
N GLY A 73 9.30 8.20 -5.56
CA GLY A 73 9.92 8.25 -4.23
C GLY A 73 10.72 9.52 -3.96
N LYS A 74 11.17 10.25 -4.99
CA LYS A 74 11.93 11.51 -4.85
C LYS A 74 11.05 12.71 -4.51
N ARG A 75 9.75 12.64 -4.77
CA ARG A 75 8.85 13.80 -4.71
C ARG A 75 7.93 13.70 -3.49
N PRO A 76 7.43 14.83 -2.97
CA PRO A 76 6.36 14.83 -1.98
C PRO A 76 5.14 14.02 -2.46
N HIS A 77 4.64 13.09 -1.65
CA HIS A 77 3.47 12.28 -2.00
C HIS A 77 2.80 11.58 -0.81
N LEU A 78 1.58 11.11 -1.04
CA LEU A 78 0.86 10.15 -0.21
C LEU A 78 0.89 8.78 -0.91
N LEU A 79 1.08 7.70 -0.16
CA LEU A 79 1.04 6.33 -0.69
C LEU A 79 0.06 5.46 0.11
N LEU A 80 -0.90 4.84 -0.58
CA LEU A 80 -1.68 3.75 0.00
C LEU A 80 -0.85 2.46 -0.09
N ALA A 81 -0.13 2.15 1.00
CA ALA A 81 0.83 1.06 1.07
C ALA A 81 0.19 -0.31 1.36
N LEU A 82 -1.01 -0.32 1.97
CA LEU A 82 -1.76 -1.55 2.21
C LEU A 82 -3.26 -1.25 2.19
N LEU A 83 -4.03 -2.10 1.51
CA LEU A 83 -5.49 -2.09 1.52
C LEU A 83 -5.97 -3.53 1.59
N VAL A 84 -6.69 -3.87 2.65
CA VAL A 84 -7.24 -5.22 2.86
C VAL A 84 -8.70 -5.11 3.27
N THR A 85 -9.51 -6.03 2.78
CA THR A 85 -10.90 -6.22 3.19
C THR A 85 -11.14 -7.70 3.42
N ALA A 86 -11.69 -8.03 4.59
CA ALA A 86 -12.09 -9.38 4.97
C ALA A 86 -13.02 -9.98 3.90
N SER A 87 -12.85 -11.26 3.58
CA SER A 87 -13.55 -11.93 2.46
C SER A 87 -15.07 -11.80 2.54
N GLU A 88 -15.59 -11.94 3.74
CA GLU A 88 -17.00 -11.96 4.13
C GLU A 88 -17.67 -10.58 3.91
N HIS A 89 -16.85 -9.54 3.86
CA HIS A 89 -17.24 -8.13 3.82
C HIS A 89 -16.82 -7.41 2.54
N ARG A 90 -16.30 -8.14 1.55
CA ARG A 90 -16.00 -7.58 0.22
C ARG A 90 -17.27 -7.12 -0.48
N ARG A 91 -17.10 -6.23 -1.47
CA ARG A 91 -18.18 -5.67 -2.31
C ARG A 91 -19.21 -4.80 -1.56
N ARG A 92 -18.96 -4.45 -0.30
CA ARG A 92 -19.78 -3.53 0.52
C ARG A 92 -19.25 -2.09 0.57
N GLY A 93 -18.24 -1.75 -0.24
CA GLY A 93 -17.69 -0.39 -0.31
C GLY A 93 -16.60 -0.04 0.71
N ALA A 94 -16.20 -0.99 1.58
CA ALA A 94 -15.17 -0.78 2.61
C ALA A 94 -13.87 -0.18 2.06
N GLY A 95 -13.33 -0.77 0.98
CA GLY A 95 -12.11 -0.28 0.35
C GLY A 95 -12.28 1.11 -0.25
N SER A 96 -13.47 1.44 -0.76
CA SER A 96 -13.76 2.77 -1.29
C SER A 96 -13.73 3.83 -0.19
N LEU A 97 -14.13 3.52 1.04
CA LEU A 97 -14.04 4.45 2.18
C LEU A 97 -12.57 4.79 2.50
N ILE A 98 -11.69 3.78 2.54
CA ILE A 98 -10.26 3.96 2.78
C ILE A 98 -9.61 4.82 1.68
N VAL A 99 -9.97 4.57 0.41
CA VAL A 99 -9.46 5.35 -0.72
C VAL A 99 -9.96 6.79 -0.68
N LYS A 100 -11.27 7.00 -0.46
CA LYS A 100 -11.86 8.34 -0.35
C LYS A 100 -11.22 9.16 0.76
N TRP A 101 -10.91 8.53 1.89
CA TRP A 101 -10.21 9.20 2.98
C TRP A 101 -8.84 9.74 2.53
N GLY A 102 -8.06 8.95 1.80
CA GLY A 102 -6.75 9.38 1.31
C GLY A 102 -6.82 10.47 0.25
N ILE A 103 -7.85 10.44 -0.60
CA ILE A 103 -8.13 11.53 -1.56
C ILE A 103 -8.41 12.83 -0.81
N LYS A 104 -9.24 12.81 0.24
CA LYS A 104 -9.47 14.01 1.07
C LYS A 104 -8.18 14.52 1.73
N MET A 105 -7.31 13.62 2.16
CA MET A 105 -5.99 14.00 2.69
C MET A 105 -5.10 14.62 1.60
N SER A 106 -5.14 14.10 0.37
CA SER A 106 -4.46 14.69 -0.78
C SER A 106 -4.95 16.11 -1.06
N GLU A 107 -6.28 16.31 -1.08
CA GLU A 107 -6.89 17.62 -1.28
C GLU A 107 -6.48 18.62 -0.19
N ALA A 108 -6.51 18.19 1.08
CA ALA A 108 -6.17 19.04 2.22
C ALA A 108 -4.67 19.42 2.28
N THR A 109 -3.79 18.57 1.76
CA THR A 109 -2.33 18.78 1.82
C THR A 109 -1.72 19.30 0.53
N GLY A 110 -2.44 19.23 -0.59
CA GLY A 110 -1.92 19.50 -1.94
C GLY A 110 -0.92 18.45 -2.44
N LEU A 111 -0.68 17.37 -1.69
CA LEU A 111 0.24 16.31 -2.08
C LEU A 111 -0.42 15.36 -3.08
N PRO A 112 0.27 14.93 -4.15
CA PRO A 112 -0.24 13.88 -5.02
C PRO A 112 -0.32 12.54 -4.25
N CYS A 113 -1.40 11.78 -4.46
CA CYS A 113 -1.56 10.46 -3.87
C CYS A 113 -1.42 9.33 -4.90
N TYR A 114 -0.80 8.22 -4.49
CA TYR A 114 -0.62 7.03 -5.31
C TYR A 114 -1.18 5.79 -4.61
N LEU A 115 -1.69 4.86 -5.41
CA LEU A 115 -2.02 3.49 -5.01
C LEU A 115 -1.19 2.54 -5.90
N GLN A 116 -0.66 1.49 -5.28
CA GLN A 116 -0.02 0.37 -5.99
C GLN A 116 -0.94 -0.84 -5.88
N ALA A 117 -1.27 -1.44 -7.02
CA ALA A 117 -2.15 -2.59 -7.13
C ALA A 117 -1.55 -3.57 -8.14
#